data_AF-A0AAN6XSR2-F1
#
_entry.id   AF-A0AAN6XSR2-F1
#
_cell.length_a   1.000
_cell.length_b   1.000
_cell.length_c   1.000
_cell.angle_alpha   90.00
_cell.angle_beta   90.00
_cell.angle_gamma   90.00
#
_symmetry.space_group_name_H-M   'P 1'
#
loop_
_entity.id
_entity.type
_entity.pdbx_description
1 polymer ?
#
loop_
_entity_poly.entity_id
_entity_poly.type
_entity_poly.pdbx_seq_one_letter_code
_entity_poly.pdbx_strand_id
1 'polypeptide(L)'
;MMKALLEKHGGDIQITPEVVVAAAGNWRSGERVMKILLEKRGGDIQITPEVVVAAAGNGKCGERVMEILLEKCGGDIQITPEVVVAAAGNWGCGERVMKILLEKRGGDIQITPEVVVAAAGNGGCGEGVMEILLEKRGGDIQITPEVVVAAAGNWRSGERVMKILLE
;
A
#
# COMPACT_ATOMS: atom_id res chain seq x y z
N MET A 1 16.76 -19.36 4.52
CA MET A 1 16.28 -19.57 5.90
C MET A 1 14.79 -19.93 5.92
N MET A 2 13.87 -19.03 5.56
CA MET A 2 12.41 -19.31 5.61
C MET A 2 11.98 -20.60 4.88
N LYS A 3 12.41 -20.78 3.63
CA LYS A 3 12.11 -22.00 2.85
C LYS A 3 12.54 -23.28 3.56
N ALA A 4 13.75 -23.30 4.12
CA ALA A 4 14.29 -24.46 4.82
C ALA A 4 13.57 -24.74 6.15
N LEU A 5 13.04 -23.70 6.82
CA LEU A 5 12.22 -23.87 8.03
C LEU A 5 10.90 -24.56 7.71
N LEU A 6 10.20 -24.09 6.66
CA LEU A 6 8.94 -24.70 6.20
C LEU A 6 9.13 -26.11 5.66
N GLU A 7 10.25 -26.41 5.00
CA GLU A 7 10.53 -27.76 4.50
C GLU A 7 10.87 -28.75 5.61
N LYS A 8 11.50 -28.31 6.71
CA LYS A 8 11.88 -29.18 7.83
C LYS A 8 10.79 -29.34 8.89
N HIS A 9 9.95 -28.33 9.11
CA HIS A 9 8.97 -28.29 10.20
C HIS A 9 7.57 -27.86 9.71
N GLY A 10 7.26 -28.08 8.43
CA GLY A 10 6.07 -27.53 7.80
C GLY A 10 4.74 -27.95 8.43
N GLY A 11 4.67 -29.12 9.04
CA GLY A 11 3.47 -29.58 9.78
C GLY A 11 3.30 -28.92 11.15
N ASP A 12 4.40 -28.48 11.78
CA ASP A 12 4.40 -27.95 13.15
C ASP A 12 4.31 -26.42 13.18
N ILE A 13 4.75 -25.74 12.11
CA ILE A 13 4.70 -24.29 12.02
C ILE A 13 3.31 -23.85 11.54
N GLN A 14 2.57 -23.23 12.45
CA GLN A 14 1.35 -22.50 12.13
C GLN A 14 1.69 -21.14 11.49
N ILE A 15 1.11 -20.87 10.31
CA ILE A 15 1.22 -19.56 9.66
C ILE A 15 0.04 -18.73 10.15
N THR A 16 0.29 -17.87 11.13
CA THR A 16 -0.72 -16.97 11.68
C THR A 16 -0.81 -15.68 10.85
N PRO A 17 -1.90 -14.91 10.97
CA PRO A 17 -2.01 -13.60 10.31
C PRO A 17 -0.82 -12.68 10.60
N GLU A 18 -0.28 -12.69 11.82
CA GLU A 18 0.86 -11.86 12.22
C GLU A 18 2.14 -12.22 11.47
N VAL A 19 2.36 -13.50 11.15
CA VAL A 19 3.49 -13.94 10.31
C VAL A 19 3.37 -13.36 8.90
N VAL A 20 2.15 -13.34 8.36
CA VAL A 20 1.87 -12.82 7.02
C VAL A 20 2.00 -11.29 7.00
N VAL A 21 1.49 -10.59 8.02
CA VAL A 21 1.68 -9.13 8.20
C VAL A 21 3.17 -8.79 8.28
N ALA A 22 3.95 -9.52 9.09
CA ALA A 22 5.39 -9.32 9.22
C ALA A 22 6.14 -9.59 7.90
N ALA A 23 5.70 -10.57 7.12
CA ALA A 23 6.26 -10.84 5.79
C ALA A 23 5.92 -9.72 4.79
N ALA A 24 4.68 -9.25 4.75
CA ALA A 24 4.24 -8.17 3.88
C ALA A 24 4.95 -6.85 4.19
N GLY A 25 5.09 -6.53 5.49
CA GLY A 25 5.81 -5.35 5.99
C GLY A 25 7.34 -5.47 5.94
N ASN A 26 7.91 -6.61 5.53
CA ASN A 26 9.35 -6.79 5.54
C ASN A 26 10.02 -5.93 4.46
N TRP A 27 10.70 -4.87 4.91
CA TRP A 27 11.34 -3.86 4.06
C TRP A 27 12.39 -4.41 3.10
N ARG A 28 13.16 -5.43 3.52
CA ARG A 28 14.33 -5.92 2.76
C ARG A 28 14.02 -7.13 1.88
N SER A 29 13.09 -7.98 2.31
CA SER A 29 12.86 -9.29 1.70
C SER A 29 11.39 -9.68 1.64
N GLY A 30 10.45 -8.75 1.86
CA GLY A 30 9.02 -9.03 1.90
C GLY A 30 8.52 -9.78 0.67
N GLU A 31 8.93 -9.37 -0.53
CA GLU A 31 8.59 -10.07 -1.76
C GLU A 31 9.00 -11.56 -1.72
N ARG A 32 10.26 -11.86 -1.36
CA ARG A 32 10.77 -13.23 -1.34
C ARG A 32 10.10 -14.06 -0.24
N VAL A 33 9.87 -13.48 0.93
CA VAL A 33 9.22 -14.17 2.06
C VAL A 33 7.75 -14.45 1.72
N MET A 34 7.03 -13.47 1.18
CA MET A 34 5.63 -13.64 0.75
C MET A 34 5.49 -14.68 -0.36
N LYS A 35 6.36 -14.67 -1.38
CA LYS A 35 6.39 -15.73 -2.41
C LYS A 35 6.52 -17.12 -1.79
N ILE A 36 7.49 -17.31 -0.89
CA ILE A 36 7.70 -18.60 -0.23
C ILE A 36 6.48 -19.03 0.60
N LEU A 37 5.88 -18.10 1.35
CA LEU A 37 4.69 -18.36 2.16
C LEU A 37 3.51 -18.82 1.29
N LEU A 38 3.19 -18.05 0.24
CA LEU A 38 2.08 -18.36 -0.66
C LEU A 38 2.30 -19.63 -1.48
N GLU A 39 3.53 -19.91 -1.92
CA GLU A 39 3.86 -21.14 -2.67
C GLU A 39 3.78 -22.40 -1.81
N LYS A 40 4.18 -22.33 -0.54
CA LYS A 40 4.27 -23.50 0.33
C LYS A 40 3.00 -23.73 1.17
N ARG A 41 2.30 -22.65 1.52
CA ARG A 41 1.18 -22.66 2.49
C ARG A 41 0.01 -21.78 2.04
N GLY A 42 -0.11 -21.47 0.75
CA GLY A 42 -1.13 -20.55 0.21
C GLY A 42 -2.57 -20.89 0.61
N GLY A 43 -2.92 -22.19 0.70
CA GLY A 43 -4.25 -22.63 1.14
C GLY A 43 -4.55 -22.41 2.63
N ASP A 44 -3.52 -22.21 3.46
CA ASP A 44 -3.63 -21.96 4.90
C ASP A 44 -3.57 -20.47 5.24
N ILE A 45 -3.21 -19.62 4.27
CA ILE A 45 -2.97 -18.20 4.49
C ILE A 45 -4.25 -17.42 4.26
N GLN A 46 -4.69 -16.73 5.30
CA GLN A 46 -5.74 -15.72 5.21
C GLN A 46 -5.10 -14.35 4.94
N ILE A 47 -5.54 -13.68 3.87
CA ILE A 47 -5.13 -12.31 3.59
C ILE A 47 -6.10 -11.36 4.30
N THR A 48 -5.71 -10.92 5.49
CA THR A 48 -6.48 -9.94 6.28
C THR A 48 -6.23 -8.52 5.80
N PRO A 49 -7.11 -7.53 6.10
CA PRO A 49 -6.86 -6.13 5.79
C PRO A 49 -5.51 -5.63 6.29
N GLU A 50 -5.04 -6.08 7.45
CA GLU A 50 -3.76 -5.70 8.02
C GLU A 50 -2.57 -6.15 7.17
N VAL A 51 -2.66 -7.31 6.51
CA VAL A 51 -1.64 -7.79 5.57
C VAL A 51 -1.54 -6.83 4.38
N VAL A 52 -2.68 -6.37 3.88
CA VAL A 52 -2.77 -5.46 2.74
C VAL A 52 -2.26 -4.07 3.13
N VAL A 53 -2.62 -3.56 4.31
CA VAL A 53 -2.09 -2.30 4.86
C VAL A 53 -0.57 -2.37 5.01
N ALA A 54 -0.03 -3.48 5.55
CA ALA A 54 1.41 -3.67 5.70
C ALA A 54 2.14 -3.72 4.35
N ALA A 55 1.55 -4.35 3.33
CA ALA A 55 2.07 -4.33 1.97
C ALA A 55 2.05 -2.92 1.37
N ALA A 56 0.91 -2.23 1.46
CA ALA A 56 0.70 -0.90 0.89
C ALA A 56 1.63 0.14 1.52
N GLY A 57 1.88 0.06 2.83
CA GLY A 57 2.81 0.93 3.57
C GLY A 57 4.29 0.57 3.46
N ASN A 58 4.64 -0.55 2.82
CA ASN A 58 6.04 -0.98 2.70
C ASN A 58 6.77 -0.18 1.61
N GLY A 59 7.45 0.89 1.98
CA GLY A 59 8.15 1.77 1.03
C GLY A 59 9.35 1.22 0.25
N LYS A 60 9.72 -0.06 0.37
CA LYS A 60 10.77 -0.66 -0.46
C LYS A 60 10.34 -1.87 -1.27
N CYS A 61 9.54 -2.75 -0.67
CA CYS A 61 9.04 -3.94 -1.34
C CYS A 61 7.53 -3.88 -1.60
N GLY A 62 6.83 -2.83 -1.17
CA GLY A 62 5.37 -2.77 -1.14
C GLY A 62 4.73 -2.96 -2.51
N GLU A 63 5.27 -2.33 -3.55
CA GLU A 63 4.84 -2.56 -4.93
C GLU A 63 4.82 -4.05 -5.30
N ARG A 64 5.97 -4.72 -5.21
CA ARG A 64 6.10 -6.15 -5.58
C ARG A 64 5.27 -7.06 -4.66
N VAL A 65 5.17 -6.73 -3.38
CA VAL A 65 4.33 -7.47 -2.43
C VAL A 65 2.85 -7.31 -2.80
N MET A 66 2.42 -6.09 -3.15
CA MET A 66 1.05 -5.80 -3.53
C MET A 66 0.67 -6.47 -4.85
N GLU A 67 1.59 -6.51 -5.83
CA GLU A 67 1.40 -7.27 -7.07
C GLU A 67 1.15 -8.75 -6.80
N ILE A 68 2.01 -9.38 -5.99
CA ILE A 68 1.87 -10.80 -5.62
C ILE A 68 0.51 -11.07 -4.97
N LEU A 69 0.13 -10.22 -4.03
CA LEU A 69 -1.14 -10.35 -3.31
C LEU A 69 -2.32 -10.25 -4.29
N LEU A 70 -2.36 -9.20 -5.13
CA LEU A 70 -3.45 -9.01 -6.09
C LEU A 70 -3.52 -10.12 -7.16
N GLU A 71 -2.38 -10.70 -7.55
CA GLU A 71 -2.34 -11.79 -8.54
C GLU A 71 -2.72 -13.14 -7.97
N LYS A 72 -2.26 -13.48 -6.76
CA LYS A 72 -2.46 -14.80 -6.16
C LYS A 72 -3.71 -14.90 -5.28
N CYS A 73 -4.17 -13.78 -4.73
CA CYS A 73 -5.25 -13.71 -3.75
C CYS A 73 -6.32 -12.67 -4.14
N GLY A 74 -6.37 -12.25 -5.41
CA GLY A 74 -7.14 -11.09 -5.86
C GLY A 74 -8.63 -11.10 -5.49
N GLY A 75 -9.27 -12.27 -5.48
CA GLY A 75 -10.69 -12.42 -5.08
C GLY A 75 -10.95 -12.25 -3.58
N ASP A 76 -9.95 -12.49 -2.74
CA ASP A 76 -10.07 -12.46 -1.28
C ASP A 76 -9.63 -11.12 -0.68
N ILE A 77 -8.96 -10.27 -1.47
CA ILE A 77 -8.43 -8.99 -1.02
C ILE A 77 -9.54 -7.94 -0.96
N GLN A 78 -9.74 -7.37 0.22
CA GLN A 78 -10.55 -6.18 0.45
C GLN A 78 -9.63 -4.95 0.45
N ILE A 79 -9.93 -3.95 -0.40
CA ILE A 79 -9.22 -2.66 -0.36
C ILE A 79 -10.00 -1.74 0.56
N THR A 80 -9.56 -1.64 1.82
CA THR A 80 -10.19 -0.75 2.82
C THR A 80 -9.64 0.67 2.72
N PRO A 81 -10.31 1.69 3.27
CA PRO A 81 -9.78 3.04 3.33
C PRO A 81 -8.38 3.13 3.93
N GLU A 82 -8.07 2.31 4.94
CA GLU A 82 -6.76 2.25 5.59
C GLU A 82 -5.66 1.78 4.64
N VAL A 83 -5.98 0.85 3.71
CA VAL A 83 -5.04 0.42 2.66
C VAL A 83 -4.67 1.58 1.75
N VAL A 84 -5.67 2.37 1.35
CA VAL A 84 -5.50 3.50 0.44
C VAL A 84 -4.73 4.63 1.14
N VAL A 85 -5.03 4.91 2.41
CA VAL A 85 -4.26 5.85 3.24
C VAL A 85 -2.81 5.40 3.40
N ALA A 86 -2.57 4.10 3.67
CA ALA A 86 -1.22 3.56 3.79
C ALA A 86 -0.43 3.67 2.48
N ALA A 87 -1.07 3.41 1.33
CA ALA A 87 -0.47 3.62 0.02
C ALA A 87 -0.14 5.10 -0.25
N ALA A 88 -1.08 6.00 0.04
CA ALA A 88 -0.91 7.44 -0.15
C ALA A 88 0.21 8.03 0.71
N GLY A 89 0.31 7.59 1.97
CA GLY A 89 1.35 7.99 2.92
C GLY A 89 2.68 7.23 2.76
N ASN A 90 2.77 6.27 1.83
CA ASN A 90 4.00 5.50 1.64
C ASN A 90 5.10 6.36 1.00
N TRP A 91 6.14 6.64 1.78
CA TRP A 91 7.24 7.52 1.42
C TRP A 91 8.11 7.03 0.25
N GLY A 92 8.24 5.71 0.05
CA GLY A 92 9.24 5.15 -0.85
C GLY A 92 8.70 4.59 -2.16
N CYS A 93 7.52 3.98 -2.12
CA CYS A 93 6.87 3.44 -3.33
C CYS A 93 5.37 3.72 -3.39
N GLY A 94 4.88 4.72 -2.64
CA GLY A 94 3.45 5.03 -2.56
C GLY A 94 2.83 5.34 -3.92
N GLU A 95 3.53 6.05 -4.79
CA GLU A 95 3.05 6.32 -6.16
C GLU A 95 2.78 5.03 -6.95
N ARG A 96 3.74 4.09 -6.96
CA ARG A 96 3.60 2.83 -7.70
C ARG A 96 2.55 1.90 -7.08
N VAL A 97 2.47 1.86 -5.74
CA VAL A 97 1.42 1.11 -5.04
C VAL A 97 0.04 1.70 -5.36
N MET A 98 -0.13 3.02 -5.26
CA MET A 98 -1.39 3.71 -5.56
C MET A 98 -1.82 3.48 -7.02
N LYS A 99 -0.87 3.55 -7.96
CA LYS A 99 -1.11 3.25 -9.37
C LYS A 99 -1.68 1.86 -9.57
N ILE A 100 -1.05 0.83 -8.99
CA ILE A 100 -1.51 -0.56 -9.12
C ILE A 100 -2.89 -0.76 -8.48
N LEU A 101 -3.13 -0.14 -7.32
CA LEU A 101 -4.43 -0.18 -6.65
C LEU A 101 -5.54 0.42 -7.53
N LEU A 102 -5.31 1.60 -8.10
CA LEU A 102 -6.28 2.26 -8.98
C LEU A 102 -6.49 1.49 -10.29
N GLU A 103 -5.44 0.94 -10.89
CA GLU A 103 -5.53 0.16 -12.14
C GLU A 103 -6.26 -1.17 -11.95
N LYS A 104 -5.97 -1.90 -10.87
CA LYS A 104 -6.52 -3.25 -10.65
C LYS A 104 -7.83 -3.25 -9.85
N ARG A 105 -8.04 -2.27 -8.97
CA ARG A 105 -9.14 -2.22 -7.99
C ARG A 105 -9.82 -0.84 -7.92
N GLY A 106 -9.67 0.00 -8.94
CA GLY A 106 -10.17 1.38 -8.95
C GLY A 106 -11.66 1.52 -8.60
N GLY A 107 -12.50 0.57 -9.03
CA GLY A 107 -13.94 0.56 -8.72
C GLY A 107 -14.28 0.33 -7.24
N ASP A 108 -13.37 -0.29 -6.49
CA ASP A 108 -13.55 -0.57 -5.05
C ASP A 108 -13.00 0.58 -4.18
N ILE A 109 -12.23 1.49 -4.78
CA ILE A 109 -11.51 2.53 -4.04
C ILE A 109 -12.37 3.77 -3.90
N GLN A 110 -12.54 4.22 -2.67
CA GLN A 110 -13.07 5.54 -2.33
C GLN A 110 -11.91 6.46 -1.95
N ILE A 111 -11.84 7.63 -2.56
CA ILE A 111 -10.85 8.65 -2.17
C ILE A 111 -11.46 9.48 -1.06
N THR A 112 -11.05 9.20 0.18
CA THR A 112 -11.51 9.94 1.37
C THR A 112 -10.60 11.15 1.62
N PRO A 113 -11.05 12.17 2.40
CA PRO A 113 -10.20 13.29 2.78
C PRO A 113 -8.88 12.85 3.42
N GLU A 114 -8.86 11.77 4.20
CA GLU A 114 -7.67 11.23 4.84
C GLU A 114 -6.63 10.73 3.82
N VAL A 115 -7.08 10.16 2.71
CA VAL A 115 -6.20 9.73 1.60
C VAL A 115 -5.49 10.96 1.00
N VAL A 116 -6.24 12.03 0.76
CA VAL A 116 -5.71 13.26 0.16
C VAL A 116 -4.77 13.97 1.13
N VAL A 117 -5.10 14.03 2.42
CA VAL A 117 -4.21 14.57 3.47
C VAL A 117 -2.92 13.76 3.55
N ALA A 118 -3.00 12.42 3.53
CA ALA A 118 -1.83 11.55 3.58
C ALA A 118 -0.92 11.76 2.36
N ALA A 119 -1.49 11.88 1.17
CA ALA A 119 -0.74 12.18 -0.06
C ALA A 119 -0.10 13.57 0.00
N ALA A 120 -0.85 14.61 0.36
CA ALA A 120 -0.36 15.98 0.42
C ALA A 120 0.79 16.17 1.42
N GLY A 121 0.71 15.50 2.58
CA GLY A 121 1.75 15.50 3.61
C GLY A 121 2.95 14.59 3.32
N ASN A 122 2.88 13.73 2.31
CA ASN A 122 3.94 12.77 2.01
C ASN A 122 5.09 13.45 1.23
N GLY A 123 6.17 13.79 1.94
CA GLY A 123 7.36 14.37 1.32
C GLY A 123 8.18 13.43 0.42
N GLY A 124 7.91 12.12 0.44
CA GLY A 124 8.62 11.14 -0.37
C GLY A 124 8.01 11.01 -1.76
N CYS A 125 6.85 10.35 -1.84
CA CYS A 125 6.11 10.11 -3.09
C CYS A 125 4.83 10.95 -3.23
N GLY A 126 4.54 11.86 -2.30
CA GLY A 126 3.23 12.52 -2.21
C GLY A 126 2.85 13.34 -3.43
N GLU A 127 3.80 13.98 -4.10
CA GLU A 127 3.57 14.69 -5.37
C GLU A 127 3.02 13.74 -6.44
N GLY A 128 3.74 12.65 -6.76
CA GLY A 128 3.28 11.69 -7.76
C GLY A 128 1.98 10.98 -7.36
N VAL A 129 1.76 10.75 -6.06
CA VAL A 129 0.47 10.26 -5.57
C VAL A 129 -0.65 11.26 -5.84
N MET A 130 -0.45 12.55 -5.52
CA MET A 130 -1.44 13.61 -5.77
C MET A 130 -1.76 13.76 -7.26
N GLU A 131 -0.75 13.71 -8.13
CA GLU A 131 -0.92 13.76 -9.58
C GLU A 131 -1.80 12.62 -10.09
N ILE A 132 -1.51 11.37 -9.68
CA ILE A 132 -2.30 10.20 -10.11
C ILE A 132 -3.73 10.26 -9.55
N LEU A 133 -3.90 10.72 -8.31
CA LEU A 133 -5.23 10.87 -7.70
C LEU A 133 -6.06 11.88 -8.50
N LEU A 134 -5.50 13.04 -8.87
CA LEU A 134 -6.21 14.04 -9.67
C LEU A 134 -6.49 13.57 -11.09
N GLU A 135 -5.51 12.92 -11.74
CA GLU A 135 -5.67 12.38 -13.09
C GLU A 135 -6.79 11.33 -13.17
N LYS A 136 -6.86 10.43 -12.19
CA LYS A 136 -7.79 9.29 -12.23
C LYS A 136 -9.11 9.56 -11.52
N ARG A 137 -9.12 10.40 -10.49
CA ARG A 137 -10.23 10.57 -9.53
C ARG A 137 -10.48 12.04 -9.18
N GLY A 138 -10.00 13.01 -9.96
CA GLY A 138 -10.09 14.43 -9.63
C GLY A 138 -11.49 14.92 -9.26
N GLY A 139 -12.55 14.40 -9.89
CA GLY A 139 -13.94 14.73 -9.55
C GLY A 139 -14.41 14.26 -8.17
N ASP A 140 -13.72 13.29 -7.56
CA ASP A 140 -14.03 12.76 -6.23
C ASP A 140 -13.23 13.47 -5.12
N ILE A 141 -12.21 14.25 -5.49
CA ILE A 141 -11.28 14.86 -4.55
C ILE A 141 -11.86 16.15 -3.99
N GLN A 142 -11.91 16.24 -2.67
CA GLN A 142 -12.25 17.47 -1.96
C GLN A 142 -10.99 18.08 -1.35
N ILE A 143 -10.66 19.31 -1.77
CA ILE A 143 -9.57 20.08 -1.16
C ILE A 143 -10.09 20.75 0.10
N THR A 144 -9.77 20.16 1.25
CA THR A 144 -10.15 20.69 2.57
C THR A 144 -9.03 21.54 3.17
N PRO A 145 -9.31 22.36 4.21
CA PRO A 145 -8.26 23.11 4.92
C PRO A 145 -7.13 22.20 5.43
N GLU A 146 -7.44 20.98 5.86
CA GLU A 146 -6.47 19.99 6.34
C GLU A 146 -5.52 19.55 5.23
N VAL A 147 -6.01 19.39 3.99
CA VAL A 147 -5.18 19.08 2.82
C VAL A 147 -4.17 20.20 2.57
N VAL A 148 -4.63 21.46 2.62
CA VAL A 148 -3.77 22.64 2.43
C VAL A 148 -2.74 22.75 3.55
N VAL A 149 -3.13 22.51 4.80
CA VAL A 149 -2.20 22.49 5.95
C VAL A 149 -1.15 21.39 5.78
N ALA A 150 -1.56 20.19 5.37
CA ALA A 150 -0.65 19.07 5.13
C ALA A 150 0.36 19.37 4.01
N ALA A 151 -0.11 19.96 2.89
CA ALA A 151 0.75 20.40 1.80
C ALA A 151 1.74 21.50 2.24
N ALA A 152 1.26 22.52 2.95
CA ALA A 152 2.10 23.62 3.44
C ALA A 152 3.15 23.16 4.46
N GLY A 153 2.81 22.15 5.28
CA GLY A 153 3.72 21.51 6.24
C GLY A 153 4.69 20.48 5.62
N ASN A 154 4.50 20.11 4.35
CA ASN A 154 5.37 19.14 3.67
C ASN A 154 6.71 19.79 3.29
N TRP A 155 7.70 19.65 4.18
CA TRP A 155 9.01 20.28 4.05
C TRP A 155 9.82 19.88 2.80
N ARG A 156 9.49 18.74 2.17
CA ARG A 156 10.27 18.20 1.04
C ARG A 156 9.64 18.47 -0.32
N SER A 157 8.31 18.37 -0.41
CA SER A 157 7.56 18.46 -1.66
C SER A 157 6.37 19.41 -1.60
N GLY A 158 6.20 20.15 -0.49
CA GLY A 158 5.04 21.00 -0.25
C GLY A 158 4.82 22.09 -1.28
N GLU A 159 5.86 22.72 -1.82
CA GLU A 159 5.72 23.70 -2.90
C GLU A 159 5.07 23.07 -4.15
N ARG A 160 5.50 21.86 -4.53
CA ARG A 160 5.00 21.18 -5.74
C ARG A 160 3.58 20.65 -5.52
N VAL A 161 3.31 20.08 -4.36
CA VAL A 161 1.95 19.70 -3.95
C VAL A 161 1.03 20.92 -3.91
N MET A 162 1.48 22.06 -3.37
CA MET A 162 0.66 23.27 -3.31
C MET A 162 0.37 23.85 -4.70
N LYS A 163 1.30 23.74 -5.66
CA LYS A 163 1.02 24.10 -7.07
C LYS A 163 -0.09 23.23 -7.64
N ILE A 164 -0.01 21.91 -7.46
CA ILE A 164 -1.02 20.95 -7.90
C ILE A 164 -2.41 21.28 -7.31
N LEU A 165 -2.48 21.74 -6.07
CA LEU A 165 -3.74 22.10 -5.41
C LEU A 165 -4.37 23.42 -5.91
N LEU A 166 -3.62 24.26 -6.62
CA LEU A 166 -4.05 25.59 -7.08
C LEU A 166 -4.37 25.66 -8.58
N GLU A 167 -4.11 24.58 -9.31
CA GLU A 167 -4.47 24.40 -10.73
C GLU A 167 -5.91 23.90 -10.90
#